data_AF-A0ABD2UMH7-F1
#
_entry.id   AF-A0ABD2UMH7-F1
#
_cell.length_a   1.000
_cell.length_b   1.000
_cell.length_c   1.000
_cell.angle_alpha   90.00
_cell.angle_beta   90.00
_cell.angle_gamma   90.00
#
_symmetry.space_group_name_H-M   'P 1'
#
loop_
_entity.id
_entity.type
_entity.pdbx_description
1 polymer ?
#
loop_
_entity_poly.entity_id
_entity_poly.type
_entity_poly.pdbx_seq_one_letter_code
_entity_poly.pdbx_strand_id
1 'polypeptide(L)'
;MVTIQHPELQIFQIVVVIGDGPSGLDICRDIVTVAKQVHLSTRSSEIEVSKLDNYENLWNHSKIDHVDESGEVTFLDGSSIHADIILHCTGYKYDFPFLETNGIVSVNDEGRVVGPLYKHVFPPKLSPCLSFVSIPYQGIVFLMFELQAKWIAQVLSGKVLLPSEEEMLADVEDHNRQLEEAGIPKRHTHRLHPHEMEYMDWIAAQIGMPSLDAGLKEIYWSIYKCVREVGYANYRDLWVFENLTQSSL
;
A
#
# COMPACT_ATOMS: atom_id res chain seq x y z
N MET A 1 3.10 18.71 10.78
CA MET A 1 2.46 17.81 9.81
C MET A 1 1.60 18.71 8.93
N VAL A 2 2.08 19.06 7.73
CA VAL A 2 1.32 19.90 6.79
C VAL A 2 0.35 18.96 6.08
N THR A 3 -0.92 19.02 6.46
CA THR A 3 -1.99 18.34 5.72
C THR A 3 -2.21 19.13 4.44
N ILE A 4 -1.99 18.52 3.28
CA ILE A 4 -2.16 19.18 1.98
C ILE A 4 -3.67 19.30 1.72
N GLN A 5 -4.29 20.34 2.26
CA GLN A 5 -5.67 20.70 1.96
C GLN A 5 -5.77 21.83 0.93
N HIS A 6 -4.66 22.51 0.61
CA HIS A 6 -4.63 23.73 -0.20
C HIS A 6 -3.34 23.87 -1.05
N PRO A 7 -3.26 23.23 -2.24
CA PRO A 7 -2.12 23.36 -3.15
C PRO A 7 -1.92 24.80 -3.66
N GLU A 8 -2.98 25.61 -3.71
CA GLU A 8 -2.94 27.02 -4.16
C GLU A 8 -2.01 27.94 -3.34
N LEU A 9 -1.54 27.52 -2.16
CA LEU A 9 -0.61 28.30 -1.33
C LEU A 9 0.87 28.13 -1.73
N GLN A 10 1.16 27.28 -2.71
CA GLN A 10 2.53 26.79 -3.00
C GLN A 10 3.17 27.43 -4.24
N ILE A 11 2.59 28.49 -4.80
CA ILE A 11 2.90 29.09 -6.12
C ILE A 11 4.39 29.46 -6.31
N PHE A 12 5.16 29.59 -5.23
CA PHE A 12 6.58 29.97 -5.28
C PHE A 12 7.55 29.04 -4.55
N GLN A 13 7.08 27.89 -4.05
CA GLN A 13 7.88 27.04 -3.17
C GLN A 13 8.65 25.95 -3.93
N ILE A 14 9.85 25.66 -3.45
CA ILE A 14 10.63 24.47 -3.80
C ILE A 14 10.25 23.37 -2.80
N VAL A 15 9.67 22.29 -3.30
CA VAL A 15 9.11 21.21 -2.46
C VAL A 15 9.90 19.93 -2.69
N VAL A 16 10.40 19.33 -1.61
CA VAL A 16 10.98 17.99 -1.61
C VAL A 16 9.94 17.00 -1.13
N VAL A 17 9.72 15.93 -1.89
CA VAL A 17 8.82 14.83 -1.54
C VAL A 17 9.64 13.57 -1.30
N ILE A 18 9.54 12.99 -0.09
CA ILE A 18 10.29 11.80 0.29
C ILE A 18 9.40 10.56 0.16
N GLY A 19 9.71 9.69 -0.80
CA GLY A 19 9.03 8.42 -1.04
C GLY A 19 8.34 8.36 -2.40
N ASP A 20 8.66 7.32 -3.16
CA ASP A 20 8.22 7.03 -4.53
C ASP A 20 7.04 6.04 -4.59
N GLY A 21 6.33 5.88 -3.47
CA GLY A 21 5.07 5.13 -3.45
C GLY A 21 3.92 5.89 -4.11
N PRO A 22 2.72 5.28 -4.20
CA PRO A 22 1.56 5.88 -4.86
C PRO A 22 1.25 7.31 -4.40
N SER A 23 1.24 7.55 -3.08
CA SER A 23 0.97 8.89 -2.54
C SER A 23 2.04 9.92 -2.93
N GLY A 24 3.32 9.54 -2.94
CA GLY A 24 4.39 10.46 -3.31
C GLY A 24 4.31 10.87 -4.77
N LEU A 25 4.06 9.90 -5.66
CA LEU A 25 3.90 10.14 -7.09
C LEU A 25 2.66 10.99 -7.40
N ASP A 26 1.50 10.68 -6.81
CA ASP A 26 0.28 11.47 -7.01
C ASP A 26 0.43 12.89 -6.44
N ILE A 27 0.98 13.04 -5.23
CA ILE A 27 1.22 14.37 -4.64
C ILE A 27 2.19 15.19 -5.50
N CYS A 28 3.28 14.60 -6.00
CA CYS A 28 4.20 15.27 -6.91
C CYS A 28 3.46 15.82 -8.14
N ARG A 29 2.56 15.01 -8.74
CA ARG A 29 1.79 15.41 -9.92
C ARG A 29 0.74 16.48 -9.65
N ASP A 30 0.18 16.51 -8.45
CA ASP A 30 -0.74 17.57 -8.07
C ASP A 30 0.02 18.89 -7.87
N ILE A 31 1.09 18.86 -7.08
CA ILE A 31 1.80 20.08 -6.69
C ILE A 31 2.72 20.63 -7.79
N VAL A 32 3.17 19.82 -8.77
CA VAL A 32 4.02 20.30 -9.88
C VAL A 32 3.35 21.39 -10.71
N THR A 33 2.01 21.44 -10.72
CA THR A 33 1.23 22.45 -11.45
C THR A 33 1.26 23.84 -10.80
N VAL A 34 1.64 23.92 -9.52
CA VAL A 34 1.64 25.15 -8.72
C VAL A 34 3.02 25.47 -8.15
N ALA A 35 3.81 24.48 -7.75
CA ALA A 35 5.11 24.68 -7.14
C ALA A 35 6.15 25.19 -8.14
N LYS A 36 7.11 25.97 -7.65
CA LYS A 36 8.24 26.45 -8.45
C LYS A 36 9.10 25.28 -8.94
N GLN A 37 9.41 24.36 -8.03
CA GLN A 37 10.17 23.14 -8.30
C GLN A 37 9.70 22.02 -7.37
N VAL A 38 9.65 20.79 -7.88
CA VAL A 38 9.33 19.60 -7.10
C VAL A 38 10.46 18.59 -7.24
N HIS A 39 10.96 18.09 -6.12
CA HIS A 39 12.07 17.14 -6.05
C HIS A 39 11.59 15.87 -5.35
N LEU A 40 11.36 14.81 -6.10
CA LEU A 40 11.06 13.49 -5.56
C LEU A 40 12.36 12.81 -5.14
N SER A 41 12.45 12.39 -3.88
CA SER A 41 13.55 11.55 -3.38
C SER A 41 13.06 10.12 -3.17
N THR A 42 13.79 9.17 -3.77
CA THR A 42 13.52 7.74 -3.61
C THR A 42 14.45 7.12 -2.56
N ARG A 43 14.21 5.87 -2.17
CA ARG A 43 15.16 5.13 -1.30
C ARG A 43 16.39 4.61 -2.05
N SER A 44 16.41 4.67 -3.38
CA SER A 44 17.51 4.14 -4.18
C SER A 44 18.73 5.06 -4.13
N SER A 45 19.92 4.47 -3.98
CA SER A 45 21.20 5.17 -4.06
C SER A 45 21.76 5.24 -5.48
N GLU A 46 21.17 4.53 -6.44
CA GLU A 46 21.71 4.36 -7.80
C GLU A 46 20.99 5.18 -8.86
N ILE A 47 20.06 6.06 -8.46
CA ILE A 47 19.32 6.90 -9.40
C ILE A 47 20.14 8.16 -9.72
N GLU A 48 20.41 8.35 -11.02
CA GLU A 48 20.90 9.63 -11.53
C GLU A 48 19.77 10.67 -11.55
N VAL A 49 20.13 11.91 -11.22
CA VAL A 49 19.18 13.03 -11.24
C VAL A 49 18.60 13.18 -12.64
N SER A 50 17.27 13.09 -12.73
CA SER A 50 16.55 13.11 -14.01
C SER A 50 15.24 13.85 -13.85
N LYS A 51 14.73 14.42 -14.95
CA LYS A 51 13.36 14.95 -14.96
C LYS A 51 12.37 13.78 -15.02
N LEU A 52 11.31 13.84 -14.23
CA LEU A 52 10.21 12.88 -14.27
C LEU A 52 9.13 13.37 -15.23
N ASP A 53 8.64 12.45 -16.05
CA ASP A 53 7.57 12.67 -17.02
C ASP A 53 7.84 13.84 -17.99
N ASN A 54 6.78 14.39 -18.57
CA ASN A 54 6.80 15.55 -19.45
C ASN A 54 6.81 16.88 -18.67
N TYR A 55 7.25 16.89 -17.40
CA TYR A 55 7.28 18.09 -16.56
C TYR A 55 8.66 18.74 -16.56
N GLU A 56 8.72 20.04 -16.81
CA GLU A 56 9.96 20.80 -16.82
C GLU A 56 10.52 21.08 -15.41
N ASN A 57 9.66 21.01 -14.39
CA ASN A 57 9.91 21.40 -13.00
C ASN A 57 9.74 20.27 -11.96
N LEU A 58 9.81 19.00 -12.39
CA LEU A 58 9.80 17.84 -11.52
C LEU A 58 11.06 17.00 -11.72
N TRP A 59 11.82 16.80 -10.66
CA TRP A 59 13.08 16.05 -10.67
C TRP A 59 13.01 14.82 -9.77
N ASN A 60 13.63 13.75 -10.21
CA ASN A 60 13.91 12.57 -9.40
C ASN A 60 15.31 12.65 -8.83
N HIS A 61 15.45 12.29 -7.57
CA HIS A 61 16.70 12.26 -6.83
C HIS A 61 16.86 10.91 -6.13
N SER A 62 18.12 10.58 -5.86
CA SER A 62 18.47 9.51 -4.94
C SER A 62 17.99 9.82 -3.51
N LYS A 63 18.32 8.92 -2.58
CA LYS A 63 18.04 9.10 -1.15
C LYS A 63 18.70 10.39 -0.62
N ILE A 64 17.95 11.14 0.19
CA ILE A 64 18.50 12.25 0.99
C ILE A 64 19.58 11.72 1.93
N ASP A 65 20.73 12.39 1.92
CA ASP A 65 21.83 12.16 2.86
C ASP A 65 21.57 12.92 4.17
N HIS A 66 21.47 14.24 4.08
CA HIS A 66 21.18 15.11 5.21
C HIS A 66 20.46 16.40 4.79
N VAL A 67 19.92 17.09 5.79
CA VAL A 67 19.35 18.44 5.67
C VAL A 67 20.06 19.31 6.70
N ASP A 68 20.57 20.45 6.27
CA ASP A 68 21.29 21.37 7.14
C ASP A 68 20.39 22.46 7.76
N GLU A 69 20.95 23.26 8.68
CA GLU A 69 20.23 24.35 9.33
C GLU A 69 19.86 25.50 8.38
N SER A 70 20.50 25.57 7.21
CA SER A 70 20.19 26.56 6.19
C SER A 70 18.97 26.19 5.35
N GLY A 71 18.47 24.96 5.46
CA GLY A 71 17.38 24.43 4.62
C GLY A 71 17.87 23.81 3.31
N GLU A 72 19.19 23.60 3.17
CA GLU A 72 19.75 22.85 2.06
C GLU A 72 19.55 21.33 2.29
N VAL A 73 19.05 20.67 1.25
CA VAL A 73 18.83 19.23 1.18
C VAL A 73 19.87 18.62 0.25
N THR A 74 20.75 17.78 0.79
CA THR A 74 21.80 17.09 0.03
C THR A 74 21.38 15.63 -0.22
N PHE A 75 21.54 15.17 -1.46
CA PHE A 75 21.21 13.81 -1.88
C PHE A 75 22.48 12.99 -2.11
N LEU A 76 22.37 11.66 -2.07
CA LEU A 76 23.51 10.75 -2.28
C LEU A 76 24.08 10.78 -3.70
N ASP A 77 23.33 11.30 -4.67
CA ASP A 77 23.78 11.57 -6.04
C ASP A 77 24.71 12.80 -6.13
N GLY A 78 24.94 13.51 -5.02
CA GLY A 78 25.82 14.67 -4.92
C GLY A 78 25.15 16.00 -5.26
N SER A 79 23.88 15.99 -5.67
CA SER A 79 23.11 17.23 -5.85
C SER A 79 22.69 17.83 -4.49
N SER A 80 22.46 19.14 -4.48
CA SER A 80 21.93 19.87 -3.33
C SER A 80 21.00 20.97 -3.80
N ILE A 81 19.89 21.16 -3.07
CA ILE A 81 18.86 22.15 -3.36
C ILE A 81 18.35 22.76 -2.06
N HIS A 82 17.98 24.03 -2.09
CA HIS A 82 17.29 24.67 -0.97
C HIS A 82 15.80 24.36 -1.04
N ALA A 83 15.23 23.81 0.04
CA ALA A 83 13.83 23.40 0.10
C ALA A 83 13.02 24.29 1.05
N ASP A 84 11.92 24.84 0.55
CA ASP A 84 10.95 25.57 1.39
C ASP A 84 10.08 24.59 2.20
N ILE A 85 9.80 23.41 1.63
CA ILE A 85 8.96 22.37 2.23
C ILE A 85 9.57 20.99 1.99
N ILE A 86 9.54 20.15 3.03
CA ILE A 86 9.82 18.72 2.95
C ILE A 86 8.55 17.94 3.32
N LEU A 87 8.07 17.09 2.40
CA LEU A 87 6.87 16.26 2.55
C LEU A 87 7.26 14.79 2.68
N HIS A 88 6.93 14.17 3.82
CA HIS A 88 7.15 12.75 4.04
C HIS A 88 5.99 11.93 3.47
N CYS A 89 6.22 11.28 2.34
CA CYS A 89 5.32 10.33 1.69
C CYS A 89 5.75 8.87 1.92
N THR A 90 6.24 8.58 3.15
CA THR A 90 6.87 7.29 3.52
C THR A 90 5.88 6.22 4.02
N GLY A 91 4.59 6.42 3.74
CA GLY A 91 3.50 5.55 4.17
C GLY A 91 3.18 5.63 5.67
N TYR A 92 2.35 4.69 6.15
CA TYR A 92 1.74 4.73 7.48
C TYR A 92 2.09 3.50 8.34
N LYS A 93 1.89 3.64 9.65
CA LYS A 93 2.03 2.54 10.62
C LYS A 93 0.65 2.11 11.10
N TYR A 94 0.49 0.84 11.40
CA TYR A 94 -0.64 0.38 12.20
C TYR A 94 -0.48 0.91 13.62
N ASP A 95 -1.57 1.40 14.18
CA ASP A 95 -1.61 1.91 15.55
C ASP A 95 -3.01 1.69 16.13
N PHE A 96 -3.06 1.01 17.27
CA PHE A 96 -4.30 0.67 17.97
C PHE A 96 -4.15 1.04 19.46
N PRO A 97 -4.03 2.34 19.79
CA PRO A 97 -3.72 2.78 21.16
C PRO A 97 -4.82 2.43 22.17
N PHE A 98 -6.01 2.08 21.69
CA PHE A 98 -7.16 1.67 22.48
C PHE A 98 -7.23 0.16 22.77
N LEU A 99 -6.38 -0.66 22.14
CA LEU A 99 -6.53 -2.12 22.16
C LEU A 99 -5.56 -2.78 23.14
N GLU A 100 -6.06 -3.16 24.31
CA GLU A 100 -5.30 -3.86 25.34
C GLU A 100 -5.53 -5.39 25.27
N THR A 101 -4.57 -6.13 24.71
CA THR A 101 -4.65 -7.59 24.58
C THR A 101 -3.65 -8.35 25.47
N ASN A 102 -2.99 -7.67 26.41
CA ASN A 102 -1.91 -8.22 27.23
C ASN A 102 -0.81 -8.92 26.42
N GLY A 103 -0.50 -8.38 25.23
CA GLY A 103 0.53 -8.90 24.33
C GLY A 103 0.10 -10.06 23.44
N ILE A 104 -1.17 -10.48 23.48
CA ILE A 104 -1.68 -11.52 22.57
C ILE A 104 -1.68 -11.03 21.12
N VAL A 105 -2.01 -9.76 20.90
CA VAL A 105 -1.86 -9.07 19.61
C VAL A 105 -0.87 -7.93 19.80
N SER A 106 0.09 -7.83 18.90
CA SER A 106 1.13 -6.80 18.93
C SER A 106 1.27 -6.13 17.57
N VAL A 107 1.69 -4.87 17.59
CA VAL A 107 2.18 -4.18 16.39
C VAL A 107 3.70 -4.12 16.44
N ASN A 108 4.34 -4.82 15.52
CA ASN A 108 5.78 -5.04 15.46
C ASN A 108 6.40 -4.44 14.18
N ASP A 109 7.71 -4.63 14.01
CA ASP A 109 8.47 -4.18 12.85
C ASP A 109 8.25 -2.69 12.55
N GLU A 110 8.52 -1.86 13.57
CA GLU A 110 8.34 -0.40 13.54
C GLU A 110 6.90 0.05 13.22
N GLY A 111 5.90 -0.76 13.53
CA GLY A 111 4.49 -0.43 13.27
C GLY A 111 3.94 -1.02 11.96
N ARG A 112 4.63 -1.98 11.33
CA ARG A 112 4.27 -2.50 10.00
C ARG A 112 3.63 -3.90 10.02
N VAL A 113 3.64 -4.59 11.15
CA VAL A 113 3.07 -5.94 11.27
C VAL A 113 2.14 -6.01 12.48
N VAL A 114 0.91 -6.43 12.26
CA VAL A 114 -0.09 -6.73 13.30
C VAL A 114 -0.23 -8.23 13.41
N GLY A 115 0.02 -8.81 14.59
CA GLY A 115 0.01 -10.26 14.68
C GLY A 115 0.08 -10.86 16.08
N PRO A 116 -0.10 -12.20 16.15
CA PRO A 116 -0.44 -13.11 15.05
C PRO A 116 -1.90 -12.98 14.58
N LEU A 117 -2.15 -13.07 13.26
CA LEU A 117 -3.49 -12.98 12.66
C LEU A 117 -3.72 -14.07 11.61
N TYR A 118 -4.60 -15.02 11.90
CA TYR A 118 -5.09 -15.99 10.92
C TYR A 118 -5.78 -15.26 9.77
N LYS A 119 -5.27 -15.49 8.56
CA LYS A 119 -5.73 -14.85 7.30
C LYS A 119 -5.86 -13.33 7.41
N HIS A 120 -5.00 -12.70 8.21
CA HIS A 120 -4.99 -11.26 8.49
C HIS A 120 -6.25 -10.69 9.16
N VAL A 121 -7.11 -11.54 9.72
CA VAL A 121 -8.40 -11.15 10.31
C VAL A 121 -8.46 -11.52 11.79
N PHE A 122 -8.11 -12.76 12.14
CA PHE A 122 -8.47 -13.36 13.42
C PHE A 122 -7.22 -13.62 14.29
N PRO A 123 -7.07 -13.00 15.46
CA PRO A 123 -6.06 -13.42 16.44
C PRO A 123 -6.44 -14.80 16.99
N PRO A 124 -5.63 -15.85 16.79
CA PRO A 124 -6.05 -17.23 17.10
C PRO A 124 -6.58 -17.40 18.53
N LYS A 125 -5.88 -16.83 19.51
CA LYS A 125 -6.21 -16.88 20.96
C LYS A 125 -7.43 -16.09 21.41
N LEU A 126 -7.87 -15.12 20.60
CA LEU A 126 -9.01 -14.23 20.94
C LEU A 126 -10.18 -14.43 19.99
N SER A 127 -10.10 -15.40 19.09
CA SER A 127 -11.14 -15.65 18.10
C SER A 127 -12.30 -16.45 18.71
N PRO A 128 -13.55 -16.18 18.30
CA PRO A 128 -13.96 -15.16 17.33
C PRO A 128 -14.26 -13.78 17.96
N CYS A 129 -13.99 -13.58 19.26
CA CYS A 129 -14.37 -12.39 20.02
C CYS A 129 -13.64 -11.10 19.58
N LEU A 130 -12.46 -11.22 19.00
CA LEU A 130 -11.72 -10.12 18.37
C LEU A 130 -11.43 -10.47 16.91
N SER A 131 -11.64 -9.52 16.02
CA SER A 131 -11.26 -9.60 14.62
C SER A 131 -10.89 -8.22 14.08
N PHE A 132 -10.10 -8.21 13.01
CA PHE A 132 -9.72 -7.00 12.30
C PHE A 132 -10.25 -7.05 10.88
N VAL A 133 -10.78 -5.92 10.42
CA VAL A 133 -11.08 -5.69 9.00
C VAL A 133 -9.97 -4.82 8.44
N SER A 134 -9.60 -5.08 7.19
CA SER A 134 -8.72 -4.26 6.36
C SER A 134 -7.30 -4.07 6.88
N ILE A 135 -6.72 -5.08 7.53
CA ILE A 135 -5.26 -5.11 7.76
C ILE A 135 -4.47 -5.24 6.45
N PRO A 136 -4.84 -6.09 5.48
CA PRO A 136 -4.05 -6.21 4.26
C PRO A 136 -4.09 -4.97 3.37
N TYR A 137 -3.08 -4.82 2.51
CA TYR A 137 -2.98 -3.76 1.51
C TYR A 137 -2.61 -4.32 0.12
N GLN A 138 -2.74 -3.48 -0.92
CA GLN A 138 -2.60 -3.85 -2.34
C GLN A 138 -3.62 -4.91 -2.80
N GLY A 139 -4.90 -4.57 -2.71
CA GLY A 139 -6.02 -5.34 -3.27
C GLY A 139 -7.21 -4.42 -3.59
N ILE A 140 -8.33 -4.99 -4.04
CA ILE A 140 -9.57 -4.23 -4.28
C ILE A 140 -10.21 -3.90 -2.94
N VAL A 141 -9.90 -2.72 -2.42
CA VAL A 141 -10.15 -2.29 -1.04
C VAL A 141 -11.59 -2.57 -0.58
N PHE A 142 -12.59 -2.03 -1.27
CA PHE A 142 -13.99 -2.17 -0.84
C PHE A 142 -14.50 -3.62 -0.90
N LEU A 143 -14.10 -4.37 -1.91
CA LEU A 143 -14.50 -5.77 -2.05
C LEU A 143 -13.87 -6.63 -0.95
N MET A 144 -12.60 -6.40 -0.65
CA MET A 144 -11.90 -7.06 0.47
C MET A 144 -12.60 -6.75 1.80
N PHE A 145 -13.01 -5.50 2.04
CA PHE A 145 -13.70 -5.11 3.27
C PHE A 145 -15.04 -5.85 3.40
N GLU A 146 -15.82 -5.89 2.32
CA GLU A 146 -17.10 -6.58 2.28
C GLU A 146 -16.93 -8.07 2.57
N LEU A 147 -15.98 -8.74 1.90
CA LEU A 147 -15.75 -10.17 2.06
C LEU A 147 -15.29 -10.51 3.49
N GLN A 148 -14.33 -9.77 4.05
CA GLN A 148 -13.89 -9.96 5.43
C GLN A 148 -15.03 -9.72 6.43
N ALA A 149 -15.82 -8.65 6.25
CA ALA A 149 -16.94 -8.34 7.13
C ALA A 149 -18.02 -9.43 7.09
N LYS A 150 -18.36 -9.94 5.91
CA LYS A 150 -19.31 -11.07 5.77
C LYS A 150 -18.78 -12.34 6.42
N TRP A 151 -17.49 -12.64 6.25
CA TRP A 151 -16.87 -13.79 6.88
C TRP A 151 -16.91 -13.70 8.41
N ILE A 152 -16.51 -12.55 8.96
CA ILE A 152 -16.62 -12.28 10.40
C ILE A 152 -18.05 -12.45 10.90
N ALA A 153 -19.04 -11.89 10.21
CA ALA A 153 -20.45 -12.02 10.61
C ALA A 153 -20.95 -13.47 10.56
N GLN A 154 -20.53 -14.26 9.58
CA GLN A 154 -20.89 -15.68 9.50
C GLN A 154 -20.22 -16.51 10.59
N VAL A 155 -18.97 -16.20 10.94
CA VAL A 155 -18.28 -16.81 12.08
C VAL A 155 -19.00 -16.49 13.39
N LEU A 156 -19.30 -15.21 13.64
CA LEU A 156 -20.00 -14.76 14.87
C LEU A 156 -21.41 -15.33 15.00
N SER A 157 -22.09 -15.61 13.88
CA SER A 157 -23.41 -16.26 13.88
C SER A 157 -23.37 -17.79 13.93
N GLY A 158 -22.18 -18.39 13.94
CA GLY A 158 -21.99 -19.84 13.94
C GLY A 158 -22.32 -20.54 12.63
N LYS A 159 -22.52 -19.78 11.53
CA LYS A 159 -22.75 -20.33 10.18
C LYS A 159 -21.47 -20.86 9.55
N VAL A 160 -20.33 -20.27 9.90
CA VAL A 160 -18.99 -20.69 9.51
C VAL A 160 -18.22 -20.98 10.79
N LEU A 161 -17.52 -22.11 10.84
CA LEU A 161 -16.64 -22.45 11.95
C LEU A 161 -15.20 -22.10 11.59
N LEU A 162 -14.49 -21.48 12.52
CA LEU A 162 -13.04 -21.33 12.41
C LEU A 162 -12.36 -22.67 12.70
N PRO A 163 -11.15 -22.90 12.15
CA PRO A 163 -10.27 -23.98 12.61
C PRO A 163 -9.93 -23.81 14.10
N SER A 164 -9.31 -24.84 14.67
CA SER A 164 -8.78 -24.76 16.04
C SER A 164 -7.71 -23.67 16.18
N GLU A 165 -7.45 -23.23 17.42
CA GLU A 165 -6.37 -22.27 17.70
C GLU A 165 -5.01 -22.74 17.16
N GLU A 166 -4.71 -24.04 17.33
CA GLU A 166 -3.45 -24.64 16.88
C GLU A 166 -3.31 -24.60 15.35
N GLU A 167 -4.37 -24.94 14.62
CA GLU A 167 -4.39 -24.88 13.15
C GLU A 167 -4.25 -23.44 12.65
N MET A 168 -4.93 -22.49 13.29
CA MET A 168 -4.81 -21.07 12.95
C MET A 168 -3.40 -20.53 13.22
N LEU A 169 -2.75 -20.93 14.32
CA LEU A 169 -1.36 -20.55 14.61
C LEU A 169 -0.39 -21.17 13.61
N ALA A 170 -0.59 -22.44 13.24
CA ALA A 170 0.23 -23.13 12.24
C ALA A 170 0.14 -22.45 10.86
N ASP A 171 -1.05 -21.99 10.46
CA ASP A 171 -1.25 -21.22 9.22
C ASP A 171 -0.49 -19.88 9.24
N VAL A 172 -0.51 -19.17 10.38
CA VAL A 172 0.26 -17.92 10.55
C VAL A 172 1.76 -18.17 10.48
N GLU A 173 2.24 -19.24 11.10
CA GLU A 173 3.66 -19.61 11.06
C GLU A 173 4.10 -20.03 9.65
N ASP A 174 3.29 -20.82 8.95
CA ASP A 174 3.54 -21.22 7.56
C ASP A 174 3.59 -20.01 6.62
N HIS A 175 2.64 -19.08 6.73
CA HIS A 175 2.65 -17.83 5.96
C HIS A 175 3.94 -17.02 6.20
N ASN A 176 4.34 -16.84 7.45
CA ASN A 176 5.56 -16.10 7.77
C ASN A 176 6.82 -16.81 7.27
N ARG A 177 6.87 -18.15 7.34
CA ARG A 177 7.96 -18.96 6.78
C ARG A 177 8.05 -18.80 5.28
N GLN A 178 6.93 -18.87 4.55
CA GLN A 178 6.90 -18.69 3.10
C GLN A 178 7.42 -17.31 2.68
N LEU A 179 7.08 -16.25 3.43
CA LEU A 179 7.63 -14.92 3.19
C LEU A 179 9.14 -14.86 3.40
N GLU A 180 9.64 -15.49 4.47
CA GLU A 180 11.08 -15.57 4.76
C GLU A 180 11.84 -16.34 3.67
N GLU A 181 11.34 -17.51 3.25
CA GLU A 181 11.90 -18.32 2.17
C GLU A 181 11.90 -17.57 0.82
N ALA A 182 10.89 -16.73 0.58
CA ALA A 182 10.82 -15.85 -0.59
C ALA A 182 11.69 -14.58 -0.46
N GLY A 183 12.40 -14.39 0.66
CA GLY A 183 13.22 -13.20 0.91
C GLY A 183 12.40 -11.91 1.09
N ILE A 184 11.12 -12.01 1.41
CA ILE A 184 10.22 -10.88 1.60
C ILE A 184 10.37 -10.35 3.04
N PRO A 185 10.74 -9.06 3.22
CA PRO A 185 10.85 -8.46 4.56
C PRO A 185 9.57 -8.53 5.39
N LYS A 186 9.70 -8.71 6.71
CA LYS A 186 8.58 -8.82 7.66
C LYS A 186 7.56 -7.67 7.56
N ARG A 187 7.97 -6.41 7.34
CA ARG A 187 7.06 -5.28 7.08
C ARG A 187 6.03 -5.50 5.96
N HIS A 188 6.22 -6.50 5.12
CA HIS A 188 5.31 -6.87 4.04
C HIS A 188 4.42 -8.08 4.37
N THR A 189 4.34 -8.50 5.65
CA THR A 189 3.46 -9.61 6.10
C THR A 189 2.01 -9.47 5.63
N HIS A 190 1.51 -8.23 5.53
CA HIS A 190 0.13 -7.92 5.14
C HIS A 190 -0.02 -7.46 3.68
N ARG A 191 1.05 -7.56 2.87
CA ARG A 191 0.97 -7.28 1.44
C ARG A 191 0.29 -8.45 0.75
N LEU A 192 -0.85 -8.22 0.10
CA LEU A 192 -1.50 -9.29 -0.66
C LEU A 192 -0.83 -9.55 -2.00
N HIS A 193 -0.33 -8.50 -2.67
CA HIS A 193 0.22 -8.65 -4.01
C HIS A 193 1.39 -9.64 -4.09
N PRO A 194 1.37 -10.59 -5.04
CA PRO A 194 0.46 -10.72 -6.19
C PRO A 194 -0.74 -11.69 -6.00
N HIS A 195 -1.09 -12.02 -4.76
CA HIS A 195 -2.09 -13.04 -4.39
C HIS A 195 -3.43 -12.45 -3.92
N GLU A 196 -3.72 -11.20 -4.25
CA GLU A 196 -4.93 -10.49 -3.80
C GLU A 196 -6.22 -11.14 -4.29
N MET A 197 -6.22 -11.78 -5.47
CA MET A 197 -7.39 -12.45 -6.02
C MET A 197 -7.65 -13.78 -5.33
N GLU A 198 -6.59 -14.59 -5.12
CA GLU A 198 -6.66 -15.86 -4.41
C GLU A 198 -7.13 -15.68 -2.97
N TYR A 199 -6.67 -14.62 -2.31
CA TYR A 199 -7.13 -14.26 -0.97
C TYR A 199 -8.64 -13.97 -0.94
N MET A 200 -9.13 -13.13 -1.86
CA MET A 200 -10.55 -12.78 -1.93
C MET A 200 -11.42 -13.98 -2.34
N ASP A 201 -10.97 -14.80 -3.28
CA ASP A 201 -11.64 -16.06 -3.66
C ASP A 201 -11.71 -17.04 -2.49
N TRP A 202 -10.62 -17.14 -1.71
CA TRP A 202 -10.58 -18.00 -0.53
C TRP A 202 -11.62 -17.57 0.51
N ILE A 203 -11.74 -16.27 0.79
CA ILE A 203 -12.78 -15.74 1.70
C ILE A 203 -14.18 -15.98 1.12
N ALA A 204 -14.40 -15.70 -0.16
CA ALA A 204 -15.68 -15.92 -0.83
C ALA A 204 -16.15 -17.37 -0.68
N ALA A 205 -15.24 -18.33 -0.84
CA ALA A 205 -15.51 -19.75 -0.63
C ALA A 205 -15.91 -20.06 0.83
N GLN A 206 -15.29 -19.41 1.83
CA GLN A 206 -15.66 -19.62 3.25
C GLN A 206 -17.11 -19.22 3.54
N ILE A 207 -17.64 -18.23 2.82
CA ILE A 207 -18.98 -17.67 3.04
C ILE A 207 -20.03 -18.17 2.04
N GLY A 208 -19.70 -19.18 1.24
CA GLY A 208 -20.58 -19.79 0.24
C GLY A 208 -20.88 -18.88 -0.97
N MET A 209 -20.02 -17.91 -1.26
CA MET A 209 -20.11 -17.05 -2.45
C MET A 209 -19.28 -17.65 -3.59
N PRO A 210 -19.67 -17.42 -4.86
CA PRO A 210 -18.83 -17.79 -5.99
C PRO A 210 -17.52 -17.01 -5.94
N SER A 211 -16.50 -17.55 -6.60
CA SER A 211 -15.25 -16.84 -6.88
C SER A 211 -15.53 -15.52 -7.59
N LEU A 212 -14.58 -14.58 -7.44
CA LEU A 212 -14.64 -13.28 -8.08
C LEU A 212 -14.79 -13.45 -9.59
N ASP A 213 -15.63 -12.58 -10.16
CA ASP A 213 -15.90 -12.53 -11.59
C ASP A 213 -14.59 -12.45 -12.42
N ALA A 214 -14.52 -13.22 -13.49
CA ALA A 214 -13.33 -13.28 -14.33
C ALA A 214 -13.04 -11.95 -15.03
N GLY A 215 -14.08 -11.23 -15.46
CA GLY A 215 -13.95 -9.90 -16.04
C GLY A 215 -13.42 -8.88 -15.04
N LEU A 216 -13.86 -8.94 -13.77
CA LEU A 216 -13.30 -8.10 -12.71
C LEU A 216 -11.80 -8.37 -12.50
N LYS A 217 -11.38 -9.64 -12.46
CA LYS A 217 -9.97 -10.01 -12.35
C LYS A 217 -9.16 -9.48 -13.55
N GLU A 218 -9.71 -9.62 -14.75
CA GLU A 218 -9.09 -9.13 -15.98
C GLU A 218 -8.92 -7.60 -15.97
N ILE A 219 -9.96 -6.85 -15.60
CA ILE A 219 -9.89 -5.40 -15.43
C ILE A 219 -8.79 -5.03 -14.44
N TYR A 220 -8.78 -5.67 -13.28
CA TYR A 220 -7.79 -5.40 -12.24
C TYR A 220 -6.35 -5.59 -12.73
N TRP A 221 -6.05 -6.73 -13.36
CA TRP A 221 -4.72 -7.00 -13.91
C TRP A 221 -4.37 -6.11 -15.10
N SER A 222 -5.37 -5.72 -15.90
CA SER A 222 -5.18 -4.78 -17.01
C SER A 222 -4.76 -3.40 -16.53
N ILE A 223 -5.20 -2.94 -15.35
CA ILE A 223 -4.73 -1.69 -14.76
C ILE A 223 -3.22 -1.78 -14.45
N TYR A 224 -2.75 -2.87 -13.85
CA TYR A 224 -1.31 -3.06 -13.62
C TYR A 224 -0.51 -3.12 -14.92
N LYS A 225 -1.03 -3.83 -15.92
CA LYS A 225 -0.41 -3.87 -17.26
C LYS A 225 -0.32 -2.45 -17.84
N CYS A 226 -1.41 -1.71 -17.80
CA CYS A 226 -1.50 -0.35 -18.29
C CYS A 226 -0.49 0.57 -17.59
N VAL A 227 -0.42 0.57 -16.24
CA VAL A 227 0.57 1.35 -15.49
C VAL A 227 2.00 1.04 -15.91
N ARG A 228 2.33 -0.24 -16.20
CA ARG A 228 3.67 -0.62 -16.69
C ARG A 228 3.94 -0.15 -18.12
N GLU A 229 2.94 -0.15 -18.99
CA GLU A 229 3.11 0.12 -20.43
C GLU A 229 3.07 1.61 -20.77
N VAL A 230 2.10 2.35 -20.23
CA VAL A 230 1.95 3.78 -20.51
C VAL A 230 2.54 4.67 -19.42
N GLY A 231 3.03 4.06 -18.35
CA GLY A 231 3.61 4.75 -17.20
C GLY A 231 2.58 5.24 -16.19
N TYR A 232 3.01 5.43 -14.95
CA TYR A 232 2.18 5.91 -13.85
C TYR A 232 1.57 7.30 -14.10
N ALA A 233 2.21 8.12 -14.94
CA ALA A 233 1.66 9.41 -15.33
C ALA A 233 0.40 9.29 -16.20
N ASN A 234 0.31 8.31 -17.09
CA ASN A 234 -0.69 8.33 -18.17
C ASN A 234 -1.83 7.32 -18.01
N TYR A 235 -1.72 6.36 -17.08
CA TYR A 235 -2.66 5.23 -17.00
C TYR A 235 -4.12 5.60 -16.71
N ARG A 236 -4.40 6.82 -16.23
CA ARG A 236 -5.77 7.30 -15.97
C ARG A 236 -6.49 7.74 -17.26
N ASP A 237 -5.74 8.18 -18.27
CA ASP A 237 -6.25 8.73 -19.52
C ASP A 237 -6.01 7.78 -20.71
N LEU A 238 -4.90 7.03 -20.67
CA LEU A 238 -4.53 6.04 -21.67
C LEU A 238 -4.77 4.65 -21.12
N TRP A 239 -5.65 3.89 -21.78
CA TRP A 239 -6.00 2.54 -21.36
C TRP A 239 -5.58 1.53 -22.42
N VAL A 240 -4.84 0.51 -22.03
CA VAL A 240 -4.49 -0.62 -22.90
C VAL A 240 -5.49 -1.75 -22.65
N PHE A 241 -6.74 -1.54 -23.07
CA PHE A 241 -7.74 -2.60 -23.10
C PHE A 241 -7.79 -3.20 -24.51
N GLU A 242 -7.06 -4.29 -24.71
CA GLU A 242 -7.32 -5.14 -25.87
C GLU A 242 -8.52 -6.04 -25.53
N ASN A 243 -9.69 -5.78 -26.14
CA ASN A 243 -10.85 -6.68 -26.22
C ASN A 243 -11.77 -6.87 -24.98
N LEU A 244 -11.96 -5.89 -24.09
CA LEU A 244 -13.01 -6.01 -23.04
C LEU A 244 -14.46 -5.84 -23.56
N THR A 245 -14.65 -5.45 -24.82
CA THR A 245 -15.98 -5.31 -25.43
C THR A 245 -16.28 -6.46 -26.38
N GLN A 246 -16.64 -7.64 -25.85
CA GLN A 246 -17.50 -8.56 -26.62
C GLN A 246 -18.25 -9.63 -25.83
N SER A 247 -18.09 -9.74 -24.51
CA SER A 247 -18.85 -10.71 -23.73
C SER A 247 -19.26 -10.13 -22.38
N SER A 248 -20.56 -9.82 -22.26
CA SER A 248 -21.35 -9.55 -21.04
C SER A 248 -21.96 -8.13 -20.88
N LEU A 249 -22.75 -7.71 -21.87
CA LEU A 249 -24.00 -6.97 -21.60
C LEU A 249 -25.19 -7.88 -21.94
#